data_AF-A0A3D4TFG1-F1
#
_entry.id   AF-A0A3D4TFG1-F1
#
_cell.length_a   1.000
_cell.length_b   1.000
_cell.length_c   1.000
_cell.angle_alpha   90.00
_cell.angle_beta   90.00
_cell.angle_gamma   90.00
#
_symmetry.space_group_name_H-M   'P 1'
#
loop_
_entity.id
_entity.type
_entity.pdbx_description
1 polymer ?
#
loop_
_entity_poly.entity_id
_entity_poly.type
_entity_poly.pdbx_seq_one_letter_code
_entity_poly.pdbx_strand_id
1 'polypeptide(L)'
;TAISIPFGVGVKYSLNPKLNVFAELTYRFTNTDFLDDVSGVYAPNAYPSLEADGVTFTPFGLLQDRSYETSNGVNFFSAGAQRGNSKKADSFVTLQFGLSFNLSSYRCPDR
;
A
#
# COMPACT_ATOMS: atom_id res chain seq x y z
N THR A 1 9.56 4.08 11.06
CA THR A 1 8.36 4.94 11.20
C THR A 1 7.93 5.43 9.84
N ALA A 2 6.66 5.26 9.48
CA ALA A 2 6.10 5.72 8.20
C ALA A 2 5.12 6.87 8.44
N ILE A 3 5.13 7.84 7.54
CA ILE A 3 4.34 9.06 7.49
C ILE A 3 3.71 9.12 6.09
N SER A 4 2.45 9.54 6.04
CA SER A 4 1.68 9.71 4.80
C SER A 4 1.11 11.11 4.75
N ILE A 5 1.48 11.89 3.73
CA ILE A 5 1.00 13.26 3.50
C ILE A 5 -0.05 13.24 2.37
N PRO A 6 -1.32 13.58 2.65
CA PRO A 6 -2.37 13.58 1.64
C PRO A 6 -2.41 14.88 0.84
N PHE A 7 -2.69 14.75 -0.46
CA PHE A 7 -3.15 15.82 -1.34
C PHE A 7 -4.42 15.34 -2.04
N GLY A 8 -5.52 16.07 -1.87
CA GLY A 8 -6.83 15.64 -2.35
C GLY A 8 -7.63 16.75 -3.00
N VAL A 9 -8.48 16.35 -3.94
CA VAL A 9 -9.49 17.20 -4.55
C VAL A 9 -10.84 16.51 -4.46
N GLY A 10 -11.89 17.28 -4.19
CA GLY A 10 -13.24 16.75 -4.09
C GLY A 10 -14.27 17.71 -4.65
N VAL A 11 -15.38 17.12 -5.08
CA VAL A 11 -16.57 17.86 -5.52
C VAL A 11 -17.74 17.49 -4.61
N LYS A 12 -18.52 18.49 -4.24
CA LYS A 12 -19.77 18.33 -3.49
C LYS A 12 -20.88 19.02 -4.25
N TYR A 13 -21.98 18.31 -4.48
CA TYR A 13 -23.14 18.83 -5.18
C TYR A 13 -24.40 18.67 -4.33
N SER A 14 -25.21 19.72 -4.27
CA SER A 14 -26.49 19.71 -3.55
C SER A 14 -27.58 19.20 -4.47
N LEU A 15 -28.17 18.04 -4.16
CA LEU A 15 -29.30 17.51 -4.91
C LEU A 15 -30.60 18.24 -4.53
N ASN A 16 -30.73 18.58 -3.25
CA ASN A 16 -31.84 19.34 -2.69
C ASN A 16 -31.42 19.89 -1.31
N PRO A 17 -32.20 20.79 -0.66
CA PRO A 17 -31.77 21.47 0.57
C PRO A 17 -31.38 20.54 1.72
N LYS A 18 -31.79 19.28 1.68
CA LYS A 18 -31.55 18.27 2.73
C LYS A 18 -30.49 17.24 2.37
N LEU A 19 -30.14 17.06 1.09
CA LEU A 19 -29.24 16.00 0.62
C LEU A 19 -28.18 16.54 -0.33
N ASN A 20 -26.94 16.16 -0.08
CA ASN A 20 -25.81 16.43 -0.96
C ASN A 20 -25.09 15.12 -1.28
N VAL A 21 -24.55 15.03 -2.48
CA VAL A 21 -23.62 13.98 -2.90
C VAL A 21 -22.22 14.55 -2.95
N PHE A 22 -21.21 13.76 -2.63
CA PHE A 22 -19.82 14.16 -2.77
C PHE A 22 -18.94 13.03 -3.28
N ALA A 23 -17.86 13.42 -3.94
CA ALA A 23 -16.78 12.54 -4.35
C ALA A 23 -15.43 13.19 -4.02
N GLU A 24 -14.47 12.41 -3.56
CA GLU A 24 -13.13 12.86 -3.21
C GLU A 24 -12.08 11.90 -3.79
N LEU A 25 -11.06 12.46 -4.43
CA LEU A 25 -9.86 11.76 -4.88
C LEU A 25 -8.67 12.29 -4.08
N THR A 26 -8.04 11.40 -3.32
CA THR A 26 -6.91 11.76 -2.46
C THR A 26 -5.70 10.89 -2.75
N TYR A 27 -4.63 11.54 -3.18
CA TYR A 27 -3.31 10.95 -3.39
C TYR A 27 -2.48 11.09 -2.11
N ARG A 28 -1.82 10.02 -1.66
CA ARG A 28 -1.01 10.02 -0.45
C ARG A 28 0.44 9.72 -0.80
N PHE A 29 1.31 10.69 -0.54
CA PHE A 29 2.76 10.52 -0.59
C PHE A 29 3.21 9.88 0.71
N THR A 30 4.00 8.81 0.64
CA THR A 30 4.61 8.20 1.83
C THR A 30 6.12 8.43 1.85
N ASN A 31 6.74 8.31 3.02
CA ASN A 31 8.22 8.32 3.14
C ASN A 31 8.82 6.90 3.22
N THR A 32 8.06 5.87 2.83
CA THR A 32 8.45 4.47 2.91
C THR A 32 8.33 3.80 1.54
N ASP A 33 9.13 2.76 1.30
CA ASP A 33 9.12 1.93 0.08
C ASP A 33 8.64 0.49 0.41
N PHE A 34 7.89 0.34 1.50
CA PHE A 34 7.44 -0.95 2.03
C PHE A 34 5.91 -1.06 2.03
N LEU A 35 5.19 -0.36 1.14
CA LEU A 35 3.73 -0.40 1.12
C LEU A 35 3.20 -1.81 0.81
N ASP A 36 3.93 -2.55 -0.02
CA ASP A 36 3.67 -3.93 -0.40
C ASP A 36 4.63 -4.93 0.26
N ASP A 37 5.37 -4.49 1.27
CA ASP A 37 6.45 -5.27 1.91
C ASP A 37 7.58 -5.67 0.93
N VAL A 38 7.84 -4.89 -0.14
CA VAL A 38 8.90 -5.18 -1.12
C VAL A 38 9.86 -3.98 -1.29
N SER A 39 10.94 -3.96 -0.50
CA SER A 39 12.05 -2.99 -0.67
C SER A 39 13.42 -3.62 -0.43
N GLY A 40 14.43 -2.98 -1.00
CA GLY A 40 15.84 -3.17 -0.68
C GLY A 40 16.43 -4.37 -1.40
N VAL A 41 16.95 -5.29 -0.61
CA VAL A 41 17.60 -6.51 -1.08
C VAL A 41 17.11 -7.70 -0.29
N TYR A 42 17.22 -8.87 -0.89
CA TYR A 42 16.96 -10.10 -0.17
C TYR A 42 17.97 -10.30 0.98
N ALA A 43 17.50 -10.55 2.20
CA ALA A 43 18.33 -10.61 3.39
C ALA A 43 19.34 -11.76 3.34
N PRO A 44 20.65 -11.51 3.54
CA PRO A 44 21.69 -12.52 3.39
C PRO A 44 21.60 -13.65 4.43
N ASN A 45 21.15 -13.33 5.64
CA ASN A 45 21.09 -14.29 6.76
C ASN A 45 19.87 -15.23 6.67
N ALA A 46 18.99 -15.05 5.67
CA ALA A 46 17.83 -15.89 5.43
C ALA A 46 18.15 -17.09 4.50
N TYR A 47 19.27 -17.04 3.80
CA TYR A 47 19.73 -18.05 2.83
C TYR A 47 20.50 -19.21 3.51
N PRO A 48 20.72 -20.34 2.81
CA PRO A 48 20.98 -21.66 3.40
C PRO A 48 22.10 -21.73 4.44
N SER A 49 21.87 -22.53 5.49
CA SER A 49 22.97 -23.16 6.23
C SER A 49 23.46 -24.37 5.43
N LEU A 50 24.78 -24.55 5.36
CA LEU A 50 25.39 -25.77 4.84
C LEU A 50 25.17 -26.89 5.86
N GLU A 51 24.03 -27.57 5.79
CA GLU A 51 23.88 -28.86 6.45
C GLU A 51 24.48 -29.95 5.56
N ALA A 52 25.05 -30.99 6.18
CA ALA A 52 25.95 -31.97 5.55
C ALA A 52 25.36 -32.79 4.37
N ASP A 53 24.05 -32.68 4.11
CA ASP A 53 23.31 -33.45 3.10
C ASP A 53 22.66 -32.59 1.99
N GLY A 54 22.92 -31.28 1.96
CA GLY A 54 22.44 -30.41 0.89
C GLY A 54 22.08 -29.00 1.34
N VAL A 55 21.72 -28.16 0.37
CA VAL A 55 21.36 -26.75 0.59
C VAL A 55 19.92 -26.69 1.11
N THR A 56 19.74 -26.54 2.43
CA THR A 56 18.42 -26.33 3.04
C THR A 56 18.25 -24.86 3.40
N PHE A 57 17.24 -24.20 2.83
CA PHE A 57 16.92 -22.80 3.16
C PHE A 57 16.30 -22.72 4.55
N THR A 58 16.59 -21.65 5.28
CA THR A 58 15.92 -21.39 6.55
C THR A 58 14.42 -21.12 6.33
N PRO A 59 13.53 -21.34 7.33
CA PRO A 59 12.11 -20.97 7.21
C PRO A 59 11.90 -19.50 6.82
N PHE A 60 12.78 -18.61 7.26
CA PHE A 60 12.74 -17.19 6.90
C PHE A 60 13.11 -16.95 5.43
N GLY A 61 14.06 -17.70 4.88
CA GLY A 61 14.42 -17.67 3.46
C GLY A 61 13.27 -18.07 2.55
N LEU A 62 12.54 -19.13 2.93
CA LEU A 62 11.36 -19.61 2.19
C LEU A 62 10.18 -18.62 2.26
N LEU A 63 10.01 -17.89 3.36
CA LEU A 63 8.95 -16.89 3.49
C LEU A 63 9.26 -15.59 2.73
N GLN A 64 10.55 -15.22 2.65
CA GLN A 64 10.99 -14.01 1.95
C GLN A 64 11.01 -14.19 0.42
N ASP A 65 11.24 -15.43 -0.05
CA ASP A 65 11.17 -15.82 -1.45
C ASP A 65 10.36 -17.12 -1.60
N ARG A 66 9.11 -16.99 -2.07
CA ARG A 66 8.21 -18.13 -2.34
C ARG A 66 8.26 -18.59 -3.81
N SER A 67 9.27 -18.17 -4.58
CA SER A 67 9.37 -18.56 -5.99
C SER A 67 9.45 -20.08 -6.19
N TYR A 68 10.05 -20.82 -5.24
CA TYR A 68 10.12 -22.28 -5.24
C TYR A 68 8.78 -22.99 -5.44
N GLU A 69 7.66 -22.37 -5.04
CA GLU A 69 6.30 -22.92 -5.22
C GLU A 69 5.87 -22.99 -6.69
N THR A 70 6.47 -22.14 -7.53
CA THR A 70 6.11 -21.98 -8.96
C THR A 70 7.22 -22.45 -9.91
N SER A 71 8.40 -22.79 -9.38
CA SER A 71 9.63 -23.01 -10.15
C SER A 71 10.21 -24.42 -9.98
N ASN A 72 9.37 -25.42 -9.70
CA ASN A 72 9.79 -26.80 -9.42
C ASN A 72 10.82 -26.91 -8.28
N GLY A 73 10.67 -26.10 -7.22
CA GLY A 73 11.52 -26.16 -6.03
C GLY A 73 12.79 -25.30 -6.08
N VAL A 74 12.93 -24.39 -7.04
CA VAL A 74 14.14 -23.57 -7.22
C VAL A 74 13.89 -22.10 -6.86
N ASN A 75 14.60 -21.57 -5.86
CA ASN A 75 14.53 -20.13 -5.59
C ASN A 75 15.22 -19.33 -6.70
N PHE A 76 14.55 -18.30 -7.23
CA PHE A 76 15.10 -17.47 -8.31
C PHE A 76 16.09 -16.42 -7.81
N PHE A 77 15.96 -15.98 -6.55
CA PHE A 77 16.70 -14.84 -6.04
C PHE A 77 17.72 -15.26 -4.98
N SER A 78 18.93 -14.70 -5.09
CA SER A 78 20.01 -14.93 -4.14
C SER A 78 20.07 -13.85 -3.06
N ALA A 79 20.77 -14.14 -1.96
CA ALA A 79 21.18 -13.14 -0.98
C ALA A 79 21.72 -11.87 -1.64
N GLY A 80 21.24 -10.71 -1.20
CA GLY A 80 21.67 -9.41 -1.73
C GLY A 80 21.10 -9.04 -3.11
N ALA A 81 20.32 -9.90 -3.75
CA ALA A 81 19.60 -9.53 -4.98
C ALA A 81 18.60 -8.40 -4.69
N GLN A 82 18.34 -7.54 -5.68
CA GLN A 82 17.41 -6.43 -5.53
C GLN A 82 15.97 -6.94 -5.33
N ARG A 83 15.26 -6.39 -4.34
CA ARG A 83 13.89 -6.73 -3.96
C ARG A 83 13.04 -5.46 -4.00
N GLY A 84 12.41 -5.16 -5.14
CA GLY A 84 11.64 -3.92 -5.33
C GLY A 84 12.50 -2.74 -5.80
N ASN A 85 12.01 -1.51 -5.61
CA ASN A 85 12.65 -0.30 -6.13
C ASN A 85 12.89 0.77 -5.04
N SER A 86 13.96 0.59 -4.27
CA SER A 86 14.36 1.51 -3.18
C SER A 86 14.80 2.92 -3.60
N LYS A 87 14.74 3.26 -4.89
CA LYS A 87 15.05 4.62 -5.36
C LYS A 87 13.85 5.56 -5.24
N LYS A 88 12.64 5.05 -5.04
CA LYS A 88 11.42 5.85 -4.93
C LYS A 88 10.62 5.36 -3.74
N ALA A 89 9.97 6.29 -3.04
CA ALA A 89 9.01 5.93 -2.02
C ALA A 89 7.65 5.61 -2.65
N ASP A 90 6.87 4.79 -1.97
CA ASP A 90 5.56 4.38 -2.41
C ASP A 90 4.51 5.46 -2.22
N SER A 91 3.42 5.30 -2.97
CA SER A 91 2.26 6.18 -2.90
C SER A 91 1.00 5.39 -3.19
N PHE A 92 -0.14 5.87 -2.71
CA PHE A 92 -1.43 5.25 -2.99
C PHE A 92 -2.53 6.29 -3.14
N VAL A 93 -3.61 5.88 -3.80
CA VAL A 93 -4.76 6.73 -4.10
C VAL A 93 -5.99 6.17 -3.41
N THR A 94 -6.82 7.07 -2.87
CA THR A 94 -8.12 6.74 -2.31
C THR A 94 -9.19 7.51 -3.06
N LEU A 95 -10.22 6.79 -3.49
CA LEU A 95 -11.43 7.34 -4.08
C LEU A 95 -12.58 7.15 -3.10
N GLN A 96 -13.28 8.23 -2.76
CA GLN A 96 -14.40 8.21 -1.82
C GLN A 96 -15.64 8.80 -2.48
N PHE A 97 -16.79 8.24 -2.15
CA PHE A 97 -18.11 8.75 -2.53
C PHE A 97 -19.02 8.71 -1.32
N GLY A 98 -19.92 9.67 -1.20
CA GLY A 98 -20.85 9.66 -0.07
C GLY A 98 -22.02 10.61 -0.20
N LEU A 99 -22.89 10.50 0.79
CA LEU A 99 -24.07 11.33 0.99
C LEU A 99 -23.88 12.19 2.24
N SER A 100 -24.33 13.44 2.19
CA SER A 100 -24.28 14.39 3.30
C SER A 100 -25.67 14.99 3.51
N PHE A 101 -26.24 14.75 4.70
CA PHE A 101 -27.58 15.20 5.07
C PHE A 101 -27.52 16.52 5.84
N ASN A 102 -28.31 17.51 5.42
CA ASN A 102 -28.49 18.74 6.17
C ASN A 102 -29.67 18.57 7.13
N LEU A 103 -29.40 18.52 8.44
CA LEU A 103 -30.41 18.30 9.48
C LEU A 103 -31.17 19.58 9.90
N SER A 104 -30.63 20.75 9.56
CA SER A 104 -31.24 22.05 9.88
C SER A 104 -31.94 22.65 8.65
N SER A 105 -33.11 23.25 8.88
CA SER A 105 -33.86 23.98 7.86
C SER A 105 -33.48 25.46 7.91
N TYR A 106 -32.77 25.95 6.90
CA TYR A 106 -32.53 27.39 6.74
C TYR A 106 -33.82 28.04 6.19
N ARG A 107 -34.60 28.69 7.06
CA ARG A 107 -35.66 29.62 6.62
C ARG A 107 -35.01 31.00 6.52
N CYS A 108 -34.95 31.55 5.31
CA CYS A 108 -34.69 32.98 5.17
C CYS A 108 -35.85 33.74 5.81
N PRO A 109 -35.61 34.86 6.52
CA PRO A 109 -36.67 35.74 6.97
C PRO A 109 -37.45 36.24 5.75
N ASP A 110 -38.78 36.13 5.80
CA ASP A 110 -39.62 36.74 4.78
C ASP A 110 -39.50 38.28 4.90
N ARG A 111 -39.48 38.94 3.74
CA ARG A 111 -39.20 40.37 3.60
C ARG A 111 -40.35 41.23 4.08
#